data_AF-A0A914PNV1-F1
#
_entry.id   AF-A0A914PNV1-F1
#
_cell.length_a   1.000
_cell.length_b   1.000
_cell.length_c   1.000
_cell.angle_alpha   90.00
_cell.angle_beta   90.00
_cell.angle_gamma   90.00
#
_symmetry.space_group_name_H-M   'P 1'
#
loop_
_entity.id
_entity.type
_entity.pdbx_description
1 polymer ?
#
loop_
_entity_poly.entity_id
_entity_poly.type
_entity_poly.pdbx_seq_one_letter_code
_entity_poly.pdbx_strand_id
1 'polypeptide(L)'
;MILNEFGYKAYGQALILCIITLLAAMCALILIAYSMNFHKARAQLILNFERLYASLGVVLMIICGIIGAYHAAQTTDPEYNLIGRGDAGIRPQWIAAAVIEFLTAFIFVADLLGMRFPFVYNRYSKSDEAEKHRKHEENLLKEQELRERYY
;
A
#
# COMPACT_ATOMS: atom_id res chain seq x y z
N MET A 1 10.25 37.34 -11.26
CA MET A 1 10.81 36.75 -10.03
C MET A 1 9.78 35.99 -9.17
N ILE A 2 8.49 36.38 -9.16
CA ILE A 2 7.41 35.71 -8.40
C ILE A 2 7.18 34.23 -8.82
N LEU A 3 7.38 33.90 -10.09
CA LEU A 3 7.20 32.54 -10.63
C LEU A 3 8.22 31.52 -10.09
N ASN A 4 9.39 31.94 -9.61
CA ASN A 4 10.44 31.00 -9.21
C ASN A 4 10.22 30.47 -7.78
N GLU A 5 9.81 31.34 -6.85
CA GLU A 5 9.53 30.94 -5.46
C GLU A 5 8.25 30.11 -5.31
N PHE A 6 7.18 30.46 -6.06
CA PHE A 6 5.96 29.67 -6.08
C PHE A 6 6.12 28.39 -6.92
N GLY A 7 6.89 28.43 -8.01
CA GLY A 7 7.10 27.29 -8.90
C GLY A 7 7.81 26.12 -8.22
N TYR A 8 8.93 26.37 -7.51
CA TYR A 8 9.65 25.32 -6.80
C TYR A 8 8.84 24.72 -5.63
N LYS A 9 8.08 25.55 -4.90
CA LYS A 9 7.26 25.10 -3.75
C LYS A 9 5.99 24.36 -4.20
N ALA A 10 5.35 24.81 -5.28
CA ALA A 10 4.22 24.12 -5.89
C ALA A 10 4.64 22.77 -6.49
N TYR A 11 5.85 22.66 -7.03
CA TYR A 11 6.39 21.41 -7.56
C TYR A 11 6.54 20.33 -6.49
N GLY A 12 7.04 20.71 -5.29
CA GLY A 12 7.15 19.78 -4.16
C GLY A 12 5.80 19.27 -3.67
N GLN A 13 4.81 20.16 -3.50
CA GLN A 13 3.45 19.76 -3.11
C GLN A 13 2.78 18.90 -4.18
N ALA A 14 2.99 19.21 -5.47
CA ALA A 14 2.47 18.42 -6.58
C ALA A 14 3.07 16.99 -6.61
N LEU A 15 4.36 16.84 -6.31
CA LEU A 15 5.01 15.53 -6.24
C LEU A 15 4.42 14.68 -5.11
N ILE A 16 4.25 15.24 -3.92
CA ILE A 16 3.60 14.57 -2.79
C ILE A 16 2.16 14.16 -3.16
N LEU A 17 1.42 15.06 -3.80
CA LEU A 17 0.06 14.77 -4.25
C LEU A 17 0.00 13.64 -5.28
N CYS A 18 0.95 13.59 -6.22
CA CYS A 18 1.07 12.50 -7.18
C CYS A 18 1.31 11.16 -6.47
N ILE A 19 2.15 11.12 -5.44
CA ILE A 19 2.41 9.92 -4.63
C ILE A 19 1.14 9.46 -3.91
N ILE A 20 0.44 10.38 -3.26
CA ILE A 20 -0.83 10.09 -2.58
C ILE A 20 -1.87 9.57 -3.58
N THR A 21 -1.96 10.19 -4.75
CA THR A 21 -2.90 9.78 -5.82
C THR A 21 -2.57 8.39 -6.34
N LEU A 22 -1.29 8.05 -6.54
CA LEU A 22 -0.86 6.72 -6.94
C LEU A 22 -1.27 5.67 -5.89
N LEU A 23 -1.02 5.95 -4.60
CA LEU A 23 -1.43 5.07 -3.51
C LEU A 23 -2.95 4.92 -3.44
N ALA A 24 -3.70 6.00 -3.64
CA ALA A 24 -5.17 5.96 -3.68
C ALA A 24 -5.68 5.10 -4.85
N ALA A 25 -5.07 5.22 -6.04
CA ALA A 25 -5.42 4.40 -7.20
C ALA A 25 -5.14 2.91 -6.95
N MET A 26 -4.00 2.57 -6.33
CA MET A 26 -3.70 1.19 -5.93
C MET A 26 -4.73 0.64 -4.95
N CYS A 27 -5.11 1.42 -3.93
CA CYS A 27 -6.14 1.04 -2.97
C CYS A 27 -7.50 0.79 -3.65
N ALA A 28 -7.90 1.68 -4.56
CA ALA A 28 -9.14 1.51 -5.33
C ALA A 28 -9.12 0.20 -6.15
N LEU A 29 -8.00 -0.13 -6.81
CA LEU A 29 -7.86 -1.38 -7.55
C LEU A 29 -7.98 -2.62 -6.66
N ILE A 30 -7.39 -2.57 -5.45
CA ILE A 30 -7.52 -3.65 -4.46
C ILE A 30 -8.99 -3.82 -4.05
N LEU A 31 -9.68 -2.72 -3.71
CA LEU A 31 -11.09 -2.75 -3.31
C LEU A 31 -12.00 -3.30 -4.42
N ILE A 32 -11.74 -2.93 -5.68
CA ILE A 32 -12.46 -3.47 -6.85
C ILE A 32 -12.21 -4.98 -6.95
N ALA A 33 -10.97 -5.44 -6.81
CA ALA A 33 -10.64 -6.86 -6.85
C ALA A 33 -11.36 -7.66 -5.73
N TYR A 34 -11.49 -7.09 -4.53
CA TYR A 34 -12.31 -7.69 -3.47
C TYR A 34 -13.79 -7.74 -3.83
N SER A 35 -14.33 -6.64 -4.35
CA SER A 35 -15.74 -6.49 -4.73
C SER A 35 -16.14 -7.49 -5.83
N MET A 36 -15.21 -7.78 -6.75
CA MET A 36 -15.37 -8.78 -7.80
C MET A 36 -15.17 -10.22 -7.32
N ASN A 37 -15.01 -10.46 -6.01
CA ASN A 37 -14.68 -11.76 -5.43
C ASN A 37 -13.38 -12.38 -5.94
N PHE A 38 -12.47 -11.60 -6.54
CA PHE A 38 -11.24 -12.11 -7.14
C PHE A 38 -10.30 -12.69 -6.07
N HIS A 39 -10.47 -12.29 -4.81
CA HIS A 39 -9.82 -12.87 -3.63
C HIS A 39 -10.05 -14.38 -3.51
N LYS A 40 -11.23 -14.89 -3.90
CA LYS A 40 -11.55 -16.33 -3.84
C LYS A 40 -10.84 -17.13 -4.92
N ALA A 41 -10.67 -16.55 -6.11
CA ALA A 41 -10.05 -17.22 -7.25
C ALA A 41 -8.51 -17.16 -7.20
N ARG A 42 -7.94 -16.03 -6.75
CA ARG A 42 -6.49 -15.81 -6.72
C ARG A 42 -6.07 -15.05 -5.46
N ALA A 43 -6.34 -15.65 -4.29
CA ALA A 43 -6.03 -15.08 -2.98
C ALA A 43 -4.57 -14.62 -2.84
N GLN A 44 -3.62 -15.45 -3.27
CA GLN A 44 -2.18 -15.16 -3.18
C GLN A 44 -1.78 -13.90 -3.93
N LEU A 45 -2.40 -13.64 -5.08
CA LEU A 45 -2.09 -12.46 -5.90
C LEU A 45 -2.55 -11.19 -5.21
N ILE A 46 -3.77 -11.18 -4.66
CA ILE A 46 -4.32 -10.02 -3.96
C ILE A 46 -3.54 -9.73 -2.68
N LEU A 47 -3.24 -10.75 -1.89
CA LEU A 47 -2.38 -10.60 -0.70
C LEU A 47 -0.99 -10.03 -1.04
N ASN A 48 -0.39 -10.48 -2.14
CA ASN A 48 0.89 -9.92 -2.58
C ASN A 48 0.77 -8.45 -3.00
N PHE A 49 -0.32 -8.07 -3.68
CA PHE A 49 -0.60 -6.70 -4.06
C PHE A 49 -0.87 -5.80 -2.86
N GLU A 50 -1.62 -6.26 -1.87
CA GLU A 50 -1.83 -5.55 -0.60
C GLU A 50 -0.50 -5.34 0.14
N ARG A 51 0.32 -6.39 0.22
CA ARG A 51 1.63 -6.30 0.88
C ARG A 51 2.56 -5.31 0.17
N LEU A 52 2.52 -5.29 -1.17
CA LEU A 52 3.27 -4.31 -1.96
C LEU A 52 2.74 -2.89 -1.75
N TYR A 53 1.41 -2.72 -1.74
CA TYR A 53 0.76 -1.45 -1.46
C TYR A 53 1.17 -0.90 -0.09
N ALA A 54 1.11 -1.74 0.94
CA ALA A 54 1.45 -1.31 2.29
C ALA A 54 2.96 -1.06 2.47
N SER A 55 3.84 -1.89 1.89
CA SER A 55 5.29 -1.66 1.96
C SER A 55 5.72 -0.39 1.22
N LEU A 56 5.20 -0.16 0.02
CA LEU A 56 5.41 1.08 -0.72
C LEU A 56 4.82 2.27 0.05
N GLY A 57 3.63 2.10 0.62
CA GLY A 57 2.96 3.12 1.45
C GLY A 57 3.85 3.60 2.61
N VAL A 58 4.45 2.68 3.38
CA VAL A 58 5.37 3.04 4.46
C VAL A 58 6.55 3.87 3.93
N VAL A 59 7.25 3.36 2.92
CA VAL A 59 8.49 4.00 2.42
C VAL A 59 8.18 5.37 1.83
N LEU A 60 7.16 5.46 0.98
CA LEU A 60 6.79 6.69 0.29
C LEU A 60 6.26 7.74 1.27
N MET A 61 5.44 7.35 2.25
CA MET A 61 4.93 8.30 3.25
C MET A 61 6.03 8.84 4.17
N ILE A 62 7.01 8.03 4.55
CA ILE A 62 8.18 8.52 5.31
C ILE A 62 8.98 9.54 4.47
N ILE A 63 9.22 9.23 3.19
CA ILE A 63 9.95 10.14 2.29
C ILE A 63 9.18 11.45 2.11
N CYS A 64 7.86 11.40 1.86
CA CYS A 64 7.01 12.59 1.78
C CYS A 64 7.09 13.40 3.07
N GLY A 65 6.96 12.76 4.23
CA GLY A 65 7.03 13.43 5.53
C GLY A 65 8.36 14.15 5.76
N ILE A 66 9.48 13.53 5.37
CA ILE A 66 10.81 14.16 5.43
C ILE A 66 10.89 15.36 4.48
N ILE A 67 10.41 15.21 3.24
CA ILE A 67 10.38 16.30 2.25
C ILE A 67 9.51 17.46 2.76
N GLY A 68 8.36 17.17 3.34
CA GLY A 68 7.46 18.17 3.90
C GLY A 68 8.07 18.91 5.09
N ALA A 69 8.74 18.18 5.99
CA ALA A 69 9.46 18.77 7.11
C ALA A 69 10.64 19.64 6.63
N TYR A 70 11.37 19.19 5.61
CA TYR A 70 12.46 19.93 5.00
C TYR A 70 11.97 21.25 4.37
N HIS A 71 10.91 21.21 3.57
CA HIS A 71 10.34 22.41 2.98
C HIS A 71 9.72 23.34 4.03
N ALA A 72 9.14 22.80 5.10
CA ALA A 72 8.70 23.61 6.23
C ALA A 72 9.87 24.36 6.89
N ALA A 73 11.01 23.71 7.10
CA ALA A 73 12.19 24.35 7.69
C ALA A 73 12.77 25.46 6.79
N GLN A 74 12.71 25.30 5.47
CA GLN A 74 13.18 26.33 4.52
C GLN A 74 12.32 27.59 4.47
N THR A 75 11.08 27.55 4.98
CA THR A 75 10.20 28.73 4.92
C THR A 75 10.63 29.90 5.79
N THR A 76 11.50 29.66 6.78
CA THR A 76 12.07 30.70 7.66
C THR A 76 13.33 31.35 7.08
N ASP A 77 13.90 30.82 6.00
CA ASP A 77 15.10 31.37 5.39
C ASP A 77 14.77 32.67 4.62
N PRO A 78 15.39 33.81 4.97
CA PRO A 78 15.14 35.09 4.32
C PRO A 78 15.51 35.10 2.82
N GLU A 79 16.39 34.20 2.35
CA GLU A 79 16.71 34.06 0.92
C GLU A 79 15.56 33.42 0.12
N TYR A 80 14.77 32.57 0.77
CA TYR A 80 13.64 31.84 0.18
C TYR A 80 12.25 32.40 0.55
N ASN A 81 12.22 33.40 1.44
CA ASN A 81 11.02 34.06 1.95
C ASN A 81 11.04 35.56 1.63
N LEU A 82 11.36 35.93 0.38
CA LEU A 82 11.51 37.32 -0.05
C LEU A 82 10.24 38.17 0.17
N ILE A 83 9.06 37.54 0.24
CA ILE A 83 7.75 38.21 0.37
C ILE A 83 7.15 38.01 1.77
N GLY A 84 7.82 37.34 2.70
CA GLY A 84 7.30 37.06 4.05
C GLY A 84 6.12 36.06 4.10
N ARG A 85 5.64 35.58 2.95
CA ARG A 85 4.50 34.64 2.82
C ARG A 85 4.84 33.19 3.19
N GLY A 86 6.13 32.86 3.28
CA GLY A 86 6.62 31.56 3.70
C GLY A 86 6.12 31.19 5.10
N ASP A 87 6.20 32.13 6.05
CA ASP A 87 6.02 31.84 7.47
C ASP A 87 4.54 31.75 7.90
N ALA A 88 3.69 32.66 7.40
CA ALA A 88 2.29 32.75 7.84
C ALA A 88 1.32 31.82 7.09
N GLY A 89 1.64 31.40 5.86
CA GLY A 89 0.70 30.66 5.00
C GLY A 89 1.20 29.30 4.52
N ILE A 90 2.46 29.23 4.08
CA ILE A 90 3.02 28.04 3.43
C ILE A 90 3.59 27.06 4.46
N ARG A 91 4.28 27.57 5.48
CA ARG A 91 4.87 26.77 6.56
C ARG A 91 3.86 25.87 7.29
N PRO A 92 2.67 26.36 7.71
CA PRO A 92 1.71 25.51 8.39
C PRO A 92 1.17 24.38 7.50
N GLN A 93 1.05 24.63 6.19
CA GLN A 93 0.61 23.60 5.22
C GLN A 93 1.63 22.47 5.10
N TRP A 94 2.92 22.79 5.01
CA TRP A 94 3.99 21.79 4.96
C TRP A 94 4.13 21.02 6.26
N ILE A 95 4.01 21.69 7.41
CA ILE A 95 4.01 21.02 8.73
C ILE A 95 2.82 20.07 8.83
N ALA A 96 1.61 20.53 8.48
CA ALA A 96 0.41 19.71 8.54
C ALA A 96 0.51 18.49 7.60
N ALA A 97 0.97 18.69 6.37
CA ALA A 97 1.20 17.60 5.41
C ALA A 97 2.20 16.57 5.96
N ALA A 98 3.36 17.02 6.45
CA ALA A 98 4.38 16.13 7.00
C ALA A 98 3.87 15.31 8.19
N VAL A 99 3.13 15.93 9.11
CA VAL A 99 2.52 15.23 10.26
C VAL A 99 1.53 14.16 9.78
N ILE A 100 0.66 14.49 8.83
CA ILE A 100 -0.31 13.53 8.27
C ILE A 100 0.42 12.38 7.57
N GLU A 101 1.46 12.66 6.80
CA GLU A 101 2.26 11.66 6.09
C GLU A 101 2.94 10.70 7.07
N PHE A 102 3.58 11.20 8.13
CA PHE A 102 4.16 10.35 9.17
C PHE A 102 3.11 9.51 9.90
N LEU A 103 1.95 10.09 10.26
CA LEU A 103 0.84 9.34 10.86
C LEU A 103 0.34 8.24 9.92
N THR A 104 0.23 8.54 8.63
CA THR A 104 -0.22 7.57 7.63
C THR A 104 0.81 6.46 7.42
N ALA A 105 2.10 6.75 7.53
CA ALA A 105 3.14 5.72 7.54
C ALA A 105 2.94 4.72 8.69
N PHE A 106 2.56 5.17 9.89
CA PHE A 106 2.24 4.27 11.00
C PHE A 106 1.00 3.41 10.72
N ILE A 107 0.00 3.96 10.03
CA ILE A 107 -1.18 3.18 9.59
C ILE A 107 -0.75 2.06 8.63
N PHE A 108 0.12 2.36 7.67
CA PHE A 108 0.66 1.34 6.76
C PHE A 108 1.51 0.28 7.47
N VAL A 109 2.27 0.67 8.50
CA VAL A 109 2.99 -0.30 9.35
C VAL A 109 2.01 -1.21 10.09
N ALA A 110 0.95 -0.64 10.67
CA ALA A 110 -0.08 -1.42 11.34
C ALA A 110 -0.78 -2.39 10.37
N ASP A 111 -1.03 -1.97 9.13
CA ASP A 111 -1.60 -2.82 8.08
C ASP A 111 -0.69 -4.01 7.73
N LEU A 112 0.63 -3.76 7.54
CA LEU A 112 1.62 -4.82 7.33
C LEU A 112 1.69 -5.82 8.50
N LEU A 113 1.56 -5.34 9.74
CA LEU A 113 1.52 -6.20 10.93
C LEU A 113 0.20 -6.99 10.99
N GLY A 114 -0.92 -6.36 10.61
CA GLY A 114 -2.24 -6.97 10.53
C GLY A 114 -2.32 -8.13 9.54
N MET A 115 -1.57 -8.07 8.44
CA MET A 115 -1.47 -9.17 7.46
C MET A 115 -0.92 -10.47 8.06
N ARG A 116 -0.20 -10.42 9.19
CA ARG A 116 0.27 -11.62 9.92
C ARG A 116 -0.86 -12.37 10.63
N PHE A 117 -1.98 -11.71 10.87
CA PHE A 117 -3.19 -12.28 11.49
C PHE A 117 -4.37 -12.21 10.51
N PRO A 118 -4.36 -12.99 9.41
CA PRO A 118 -5.47 -13.00 8.48
C PRO A 118 -6.71 -13.53 9.21
N PHE A 119 -7.63 -12.65 9.58
CA PHE A 119 -8.80 -12.97 10.41
C PHE A 119 -9.72 -14.03 9.78
N VAL A 120 -9.59 -14.33 8.47
CA VAL A 120 -10.58 -15.16 7.74
C VAL A 120 -9.98 -16.18 6.75
N TYR A 121 -8.78 -15.97 6.18
CA TYR A 121 -8.39 -16.72 4.97
C TYR A 121 -7.68 -18.08 5.18
N ASN A 122 -6.94 -18.26 6.28
CA ASN A 122 -6.03 -19.41 6.43
C ASN A 122 -6.72 -20.73 6.82
N ARG A 123 -8.02 -20.70 7.17
CA ARG A 123 -8.74 -21.93 7.57
C ARG A 123 -9.38 -22.69 6.40
N TYR A 124 -9.85 -22.00 5.36
CA TYR A 124 -10.55 -22.67 4.25
C TYR A 124 -9.59 -23.25 3.20
N SER A 125 -8.53 -22.51 2.82
CA SER A 125 -7.60 -22.94 1.76
C SER A 125 -6.83 -24.22 2.09
N LYS A 126 -6.38 -24.40 3.34
CA LYS A 126 -5.67 -25.63 3.76
C LYS A 126 -6.57 -26.86 3.77
N SER A 127 -7.86 -26.70 4.07
CA SER A 127 -8.81 -27.82 4.03
C SER A 127 -9.09 -28.30 2.61
N ASP A 128 -9.12 -27.36 1.65
CA ASP A 128 -9.50 -27.60 0.26
C ASP A 128 -8.36 -28.27 -0.54
N GLU A 129 -7.10 -27.90 -0.26
CA GLU A 129 -5.92 -28.58 -0.83
C GLU A 129 -5.75 -30.00 -0.28
N ALA A 130 -5.95 -30.19 1.03
CA ALA A 130 -5.90 -31.50 1.65
C ALA A 130 -7.00 -32.43 1.12
N GLU A 131 -8.20 -31.90 0.87
CA GLU A 131 -9.30 -32.67 0.29
C GLU A 131 -9.04 -33.04 -1.17
N LYS A 132 -8.44 -32.16 -1.98
CA LYS A 132 -8.00 -32.48 -3.34
C LYS A 132 -6.92 -33.56 -3.37
N HIS A 133 -5.97 -33.51 -2.45
CA HIS A 133 -4.91 -34.53 -2.34
C HIS A 133 -5.48 -35.91 -1.98
N ARG A 134 -6.40 -35.98 -1.00
CA ARG A 134 -7.09 -37.24 -0.67
C ARG A 134 -7.88 -37.81 -1.85
N LYS A 135 -8.63 -36.98 -2.57
CA LYS A 135 -9.39 -37.43 -3.76
C LYS A 135 -8.46 -37.96 -4.86
N HIS A 136 -7.28 -37.39 -5.01
CA HIS A 136 -6.30 -37.87 -5.98
C HIS A 136 -5.73 -39.24 -5.57
N GLU A 137 -5.38 -39.42 -4.29
CA GLU A 137 -4.91 -40.71 -3.75
C GLU A 137 -5.98 -41.80 -3.83
N GLU A 138 -7.24 -41.50 -3.51
CA GLU A 138 -8.36 -42.45 -3.65
C GLU A 138 -8.56 -42.89 -5.10
N ASN A 139 -8.38 -41.99 -6.07
CA ASN A 139 -8.51 -42.34 -7.49
C ASN A 139 -7.34 -43.23 -7.96
N LEU A 140 -6.12 -42.98 -7.49
CA LEU A 140 -4.96 -43.84 -7.78
C LEU A 140 -5.13 -45.25 -7.21
N LEU A 141 -5.62 -45.35 -5.98
CA LEU A 141 -5.92 -46.65 -5.34
C LEU A 141 -7.01 -47.41 -6.11
N LYS A 142 -8.09 -46.73 -6.52
CA LYS A 142 -9.13 -47.35 -7.36
C LYS A 142 -8.60 -47.83 -8.70
N GLU A 143 -7.71 -47.06 -9.35
CA GLU A 143 -7.05 -47.51 -10.58
C GLU A 143 -6.14 -48.72 -10.36
N GLN A 144 -5.42 -48.78 -9.25
CA GLN A 144 -4.60 -49.95 -8.89
C GLN A 144 -5.45 -51.18 -8.62
N GLU A 145 -6.53 -51.06 -7.85
CA GLU A 145 -7.47 -52.16 -7.61
C GLU A 145 -8.14 -52.65 -8.90
N LEU A 146 -8.49 -51.75 -9.81
CA LEU A 146 -9.03 -52.12 -11.12
C LEU A 146 -7.98 -52.87 -11.96
N ARG A 147 -6.71 -52.44 -11.93
CA ARG A 147 -5.65 -53.15 -12.63
C ARG A 147 -5.46 -54.57 -12.10
N GLU A 148 -5.40 -54.77 -10.79
CA GLU A 148 -5.27 -56.09 -10.17
C GLU A 148 -6.48 -57.01 -10.41
N ARG A 149 -7.66 -56.45 -10.66
CA ARG A 149 -8.90 -57.23 -10.85
C ARG A 149 -9.13 -57.64 -12.30
N TYR A 150 -8.53 -56.92 -13.26
CA TYR A 150 -8.75 -57.13 -14.70
C TYR A 150 -7.49 -57.54 -15.48
N TYR A 151 -6.30 -57.47 -14.87
CA TYR A 151 -5.03 -57.96 -15.40
C TYR A 151 -4.37 -58.94 -14.42
#